data_AF-A0A9E5HTD0-F1
#
_entry.id   AF-A0A9E5HTD0-F1
#
_cell.length_a   1.000
_cell.length_b   1.000
_cell.length_c   1.000
_cell.angle_alpha   90.00
_cell.angle_beta   90.00
_cell.angle_gamma   90.00
#
_symmetry.space_group_name_H-M   'P 1'
#
loop_
_entity.id
_entity.type
_entity.pdbx_description
1 polymer ?
#
loop_
_entity_poly.entity_id
_entity_poly.type
_entity_poly.pdbx_seq_one_letter_code
_entity_poly.pdbx_strand_id
1 'polypeptide(L)'
;TQMTYGLSRDDAGRFMSDYVQQGVFPEDPFHTLDIDGVGELLKMGVTRARNVKSDILLSICGEHGGSPESIAFCREIGMDYVSCSPFRVPVAKLAAAQLAIKDRIDTSK
;
A
#
# COMPACT_ATOMS: atom_id res chain seq x y z
N THR A 1 -6.49 -1.85 7.03
CA THR A 1 -6.74 -3.30 6.91
C THR A 1 -7.64 -3.84 8.01
N GLN A 2 -7.20 -3.98 9.28
CA GLN A 2 -8.01 -4.63 10.34
C GLN A 2 -9.45 -4.13 10.41
N MET A 3 -9.65 -2.82 10.56
CA MET A 3 -10.98 -2.22 10.67
C MET A 3 -11.78 -2.28 9.37
N THR A 4 -11.11 -2.23 8.22
CA THR A 4 -11.77 -2.33 6.91
C THR A 4 -12.39 -3.71 6.71
N TYR A 5 -11.66 -4.77 7.08
CA TYR A 5 -12.12 -6.14 6.94
C TYR A 5 -12.85 -6.68 8.18
N GLY A 6 -12.82 -5.98 9.30
CA GLY A 6 -13.31 -6.52 10.59
C GLY A 6 -12.49 -7.70 11.10
N LEU A 7 -11.20 -7.76 10.75
CA LEU A 7 -10.31 -8.87 11.11
C LEU A 7 -9.28 -8.41 12.13
N SER A 8 -9.24 -9.08 13.28
CA SER A 8 -8.13 -9.02 14.22
C SER A 8 -6.92 -9.74 13.61
N ARG A 9 -5.79 -9.05 13.45
CA ARG A 9 -4.58 -9.62 12.87
C ARG A 9 -4.04 -10.78 13.71
N ASP A 10 -4.11 -10.64 15.03
CA ASP A 10 -3.59 -11.63 15.98
C ASP A 10 -4.42 -12.93 15.96
N ASP A 11 -5.70 -12.86 15.57
CA ASP A 11 -6.58 -14.02 15.45
C ASP A 11 -6.67 -14.56 14.01
N ALA A 12 -6.40 -13.71 13.00
CA ALA A 12 -6.55 -14.04 11.58
C ALA A 12 -5.65 -15.20 11.14
N GLY A 13 -4.46 -15.34 11.75
CA GLY A 13 -3.53 -16.43 11.44
C GLY A 13 -4.11 -17.83 11.61
N ARG A 14 -5.22 -17.99 12.36
CA ARG A 14 -5.89 -19.28 12.58
C ARG A 14 -6.69 -19.78 11.38
N PHE A 15 -7.09 -18.89 10.46
CA PHE A 15 -7.96 -19.24 9.33
C PHE A 15 -7.52 -18.61 7.99
N MET A 16 -6.61 -17.63 8.00
CA MET A 16 -6.24 -16.89 6.79
C MET A 16 -5.64 -17.80 5.71
N SER A 17 -4.82 -18.78 6.09
CA SER A 17 -4.25 -19.73 5.11
C SER A 17 -5.32 -20.54 4.39
N ASP A 18 -6.37 -20.99 5.10
CA ASP A 18 -7.48 -21.73 4.49
C ASP A 18 -8.29 -20.84 3.55
N TYR A 19 -8.49 -19.57 3.91
CA TYR A 19 -9.21 -18.61 3.09
C TYR A 19 -8.45 -18.29 1.78
N VAL A 20 -7.12 -18.18 1.85
CA VAL A 20 -6.29 -18.00 0.65
C VAL A 20 -6.32 -19.26 -0.22
N GLN A 21 -6.19 -20.46 0.37
CA GLN A 21 -6.27 -21.72 -0.39
C GLN A 21 -7.63 -21.95 -1.06
N GLN A 22 -8.71 -21.50 -0.43
CA GLN A 22 -10.07 -21.57 -0.97
C GLN A 22 -10.39 -20.43 -1.96
N GLY A 23 -9.44 -19.49 -2.18
CA GLY A 23 -9.62 -18.36 -3.08
C GLY A 23 -10.59 -17.28 -2.57
N VAL A 24 -10.90 -17.27 -1.27
CA VAL A 24 -11.67 -16.17 -0.64
C VAL A 24 -10.85 -14.88 -0.69
N PHE A 25 -9.54 -14.99 -0.46
CA PHE A 25 -8.57 -13.92 -0.68
C PHE A 25 -7.53 -14.39 -1.70
N PRO A 26 -7.04 -13.51 -2.59
CA PRO A 26 -5.92 -13.84 -3.46
C PRO A 26 -4.60 -13.98 -2.68
N GLU A 27 -4.44 -13.20 -1.61
CA GLU A 27 -3.28 -13.20 -0.70
C GLU A 27 -3.71 -12.62 0.66
N ASP A 28 -2.94 -12.86 1.72
CA ASP A 28 -3.18 -12.26 3.04
C ASP A 28 -3.16 -10.72 2.96
N PRO A 29 -4.29 -10.03 3.25
CA PRO A 29 -4.40 -8.57 3.15
C PRO A 29 -3.55 -7.81 4.20
N PHE A 30 -3.01 -8.51 5.20
CA PHE A 30 -2.03 -7.95 6.14
C PHE A 30 -0.61 -7.89 5.56
N HIS A 31 -0.30 -8.74 4.58
CA HIS A 31 0.99 -8.72 3.87
C HIS A 31 0.92 -7.87 2.60
N THR A 32 -0.15 -8.04 1.82
CA THR A 32 -0.36 -7.32 0.56
C THR A 32 -1.48 -6.31 0.75
N LEU A 33 -1.27 -5.07 0.27
CA LEU A 33 -2.31 -4.05 0.37
C LEU A 33 -3.47 -4.41 -0.57
N ASP A 34 -4.67 -4.57 0.00
CA ASP A 34 -5.91 -4.61 -0.75
C ASP A 34 -6.19 -3.23 -1.38
N ILE A 35 -6.06 -3.15 -2.70
CA ILE A 35 -6.23 -1.89 -3.45
C ILE A 35 -7.72 -1.52 -3.57
N ASP A 36 -8.60 -2.51 -3.69
CA ASP A 36 -10.02 -2.26 -4.00
C ASP A 36 -10.81 -1.82 -2.76
N GLY A 37 -10.51 -2.37 -1.58
CA GLY A 37 -11.16 -1.98 -0.33
C GLY A 37 -10.34 -0.97 0.49
N VAL A 38 -9.20 -1.40 1.04
CA VAL A 38 -8.34 -0.54 1.86
C VAL A 38 -7.77 0.62 1.04
N GLY A 39 -7.35 0.35 -0.19
CA GLY A 39 -6.79 1.35 -1.11
C GLY A 39 -7.79 2.45 -1.45
N GLU A 40 -9.07 2.13 -1.65
CA GLU A 40 -10.11 3.14 -1.90
C GLU A 40 -10.27 4.10 -0.71
N LEU A 41 -10.20 3.59 0.52
CA LEU A 41 -10.20 4.44 1.72
C LEU A 41 -8.95 5.33 1.80
N LEU A 42 -7.78 4.82 1.42
CA LEU A 42 -6.55 5.60 1.35
C LEU A 42 -6.65 6.72 0.30
N LYS A 43 -7.11 6.39 -0.92
CA LYS A 43 -7.32 7.35 -2.01
C LYS A 43 -8.30 8.45 -1.63
N MET A 44 -9.40 8.09 -0.97
CA MET A 44 -10.37 9.04 -0.43
C MET A 44 -9.73 9.96 0.61
N GLY A 45 -8.91 9.40 1.52
CA GLY A 45 -8.17 10.17 2.52
C GLY A 45 -7.21 11.18 1.89
N VAL A 46 -6.41 10.75 0.92
CA VAL A 46 -5.46 11.62 0.21
C VAL A 46 -6.19 12.75 -0.51
N THR A 47 -7.24 12.40 -1.28
CA THR A 47 -8.03 13.38 -2.04
C THR A 47 -8.65 14.43 -1.12
N ARG A 48 -9.31 13.99 -0.03
CA ARG A 48 -9.93 14.90 0.94
C ARG A 48 -8.92 15.79 1.65
N ALA A 49 -7.76 15.25 2.03
CA ALA A 49 -6.70 16.03 2.67
C ALA A 49 -6.17 17.13 1.74
N ARG A 50 -5.88 16.78 0.48
CA ARG A 50 -5.35 17.73 -0.51
C ARG A 50 -6.35 18.80 -0.92
N ASN A 51 -7.65 18.49 -0.91
CA ASN A 51 -8.72 19.49 -1.13
C ASN A 51 -8.76 20.56 -0.03
N VAL A 52 -8.31 20.26 1.19
CA VAL A 52 -8.25 21.21 2.31
C VAL A 52 -6.90 21.91 2.37
N LYS A 53 -5.81 21.17 2.19
CA LYS A 53 -4.44 21.68 2.20
C LYS A 53 -3.63 21.01 1.08
N SER A 54 -3.39 21.74 0.01
CA SER A 54 -2.78 21.21 -1.22
C SER A 54 -1.33 20.72 -1.02
N ASP A 55 -0.59 21.25 -0.05
CA ASP A 55 0.81 20.93 0.25
C ASP A 55 0.98 20.02 1.49
N ILE A 56 -0.09 19.41 2.01
CA ILE A 56 0.00 18.52 3.17
C ILE A 56 0.85 17.27 2.90
N LEU A 57 1.81 16.97 3.78
CA LEU A 57 2.60 15.74 3.66
C LEU A 57 1.78 14.52 4.07
N LEU A 58 1.73 13.51 3.21
CA LEU A 58 1.00 12.26 3.35
C LEU A 58 1.91 11.07 3.13
N SER A 59 1.74 10.03 3.95
CA SER A 59 2.57 8.84 3.90
C SER A 59 1.85 7.62 4.42
N ILE A 60 2.33 6.45 4.02
CA ILE A 60 1.97 5.16 4.63
C ILE A 60 3.11 4.63 5.49
N CYS A 61 2.76 3.97 6.60
CA CYS A 61 3.67 3.24 7.45
C CYS A 61 3.16 1.81 7.70
N GLY A 62 4.01 0.96 8.27
CA GLY A 62 3.69 -0.44 8.55
C GLY A 62 4.25 -1.37 7.49
N GLU A 63 3.73 -2.60 7.45
CA GLU A 63 4.31 -3.66 6.61
C GLU A 63 4.12 -3.41 5.12
N HIS A 64 2.98 -2.84 4.72
CA HIS A 64 2.67 -2.47 3.34
C HIS A 64 3.67 -1.45 2.78
N GLY A 65 4.22 -0.57 3.62
CA GLY A 65 5.20 0.45 3.20
C GLY A 65 6.52 -0.10 2.64
N GLY A 66 6.76 -1.42 2.75
CA GLY A 66 7.95 -2.09 2.22
C GLY A 66 7.70 -2.98 1.00
N SER A 67 6.47 -3.08 0.48
CA SER A 67 6.15 -3.87 -0.74
C SER A 67 6.21 -2.98 -2.00
N PRO A 68 6.87 -3.43 -3.09
CA PRO A 68 6.90 -2.69 -4.36
C PRO A 68 5.52 -2.32 -4.91
N GLU A 69 4.55 -3.23 -4.81
CA GLU A 69 3.17 -3.06 -5.30
C GLU A 69 2.44 -1.98 -4.50
N SER A 70 2.58 -2.03 -3.17
CA SER A 70 2.00 -1.02 -2.27
C SER A 70 2.64 0.35 -2.50
N ILE A 71 3.95 0.40 -2.74
CA ILE A 71 4.67 1.64 -3.08
C ILE A 71 4.16 2.21 -4.42
N ALA A 72 3.92 1.37 -5.42
CA ALA A 72 3.36 1.79 -6.70
C ALA A 72 1.97 2.43 -6.52
N PHE A 73 1.08 1.77 -5.78
CA PHE A 73 -0.24 2.31 -5.47
C PHE A 73 -0.17 3.63 -4.68
N CYS A 74 0.70 3.72 -3.67
CA CYS A 74 0.87 4.94 -2.87
C CYS A 74 1.35 6.12 -3.72
N ARG A 75 2.24 5.87 -4.70
CA ARG A 75 2.67 6.88 -5.68
C ARG A 75 1.51 7.31 -6.58
N GLU A 76 0.73 6.36 -7.08
CA GLU A 76 -0.43 6.63 -7.95
C GLU A 76 -1.45 7.55 -7.27
N ILE A 77 -1.75 7.32 -5.99
CA ILE A 77 -2.72 8.13 -5.26
C ILE A 77 -2.14 9.45 -4.70
N GLY A 78 -0.85 9.73 -4.92
CA GLY A 78 -0.22 11.00 -4.57
C GLY A 78 0.30 11.12 -3.12
N MET A 79 0.76 10.01 -2.52
CA MET A 79 1.51 10.07 -1.26
C MET A 79 2.96 10.50 -1.49
N ASP A 80 3.54 11.22 -0.52
CA ASP A 80 4.87 11.82 -0.64
C ASP A 80 6.00 10.86 -0.27
N TYR A 81 5.77 9.99 0.72
CA TYR A 81 6.78 9.01 1.15
C TYR A 81 6.17 7.75 1.75
N VAL A 82 7.00 6.70 1.87
CA VAL A 82 6.68 5.46 2.59
C VAL A 82 7.63 5.28 3.76
N SER A 83 7.14 4.66 4.83
CA SER A 83 7.93 4.28 6.00
C SER A 83 7.83 2.78 6.23
N CYS A 84 8.99 2.10 6.30
CA CYS A 84 9.08 0.66 6.47
C CYS A 84 10.21 0.29 7.46
N SER A 85 10.26 -0.98 7.86
CA SER A 85 11.29 -1.47 8.78
C SER A 85 12.70 -1.28 8.20
N PRO A 86 13.74 -1.10 9.04
CA PRO A 86 15.10 -0.77 8.57
C PRO A 86 15.63 -1.71 7.48
N PHE A 87 15.37 -3.01 7.59
CA PHE A 87 15.80 -4.01 6.62
C PHE A 87 15.05 -3.96 5.28
N ARG A 88 13.84 -3.38 5.25
CA ARG A 88 13.06 -3.17 4.02
C ARG A 88 13.40 -1.85 3.32
N VAL A 89 14.13 -0.93 3.97
CA VAL A 89 14.52 0.35 3.36
C VAL A 89 15.25 0.19 2.01
N PRO A 90 16.22 -0.73 1.84
CA PRO A 90 16.87 -0.91 0.54
C PRO A 90 15.90 -1.34 -0.56
N VAL A 91 14.96 -2.25 -0.25
CA VAL A 91 13.94 -2.73 -1.19
C VAL A 91 12.97 -1.60 -1.56
N ALA A 92 12.49 -0.84 -0.57
CA ALA A 92 11.59 0.29 -0.81
C ALA A 92 12.24 1.37 -1.68
N LYS A 93 13.53 1.68 -1.46
CA LYS A 93 14.30 2.61 -2.29
C LYS A 93 14.45 2.10 -3.72
N LEU A 94 14.77 0.82 -3.90
CA LEU A 94 14.90 0.21 -5.23
C LEU A 94 13.57 0.24 -5.99
N ALA A 95 12.48 -0.16 -5.34
CA ALA A 95 11.14 -0.14 -5.93
C ALA A 95 10.73 1.28 -6.33
N ALA A 96 10.89 2.27 -5.43
CA ALA A 96 10.58 3.66 -5.72
C ALA A 96 11.39 4.21 -6.91
N ALA A 97 12.68 3.85 -7.01
CA ALA A 97 13.53 4.24 -8.14
C ALA A 97 13.10 3.59 -9.46
N GLN A 98 12.81 2.29 -9.45
CA GLN A 98 12.33 1.56 -10.63
C GLN A 98 11.02 2.15 -11.16
N LEU A 99 10.08 2.45 -10.26
CA LEU A 99 8.80 3.07 -10.60
C LEU A 99 9.00 4.48 -11.18
N ALA A 100 9.85 5.30 -10.55
CA ALA A 100 10.16 6.64 -11.07
C ALA A 100 10.83 6.62 -12.45
N ILE A 101 11.66 5.61 -12.74
CA ILE A 101 12.24 5.41 -14.08
C ILE A 101 11.16 4.97 -15.08
N LYS A 102 10.29 4.04 -14.69
CA LYS A 102 9.18 3.56 -15.52
C LYS A 102 8.25 4.70 -15.93
N ASP A 103 7.85 5.55 -14.98
CA ASP A 103 6.98 6.71 -15.25
C ASP A 103 7.59 7.64 -16.32
N ARG A 104 8.92 7.85 -16.28
CA ARG A 104 9.64 8.68 -17.28
C ARG A 104 9.69 8.02 -18.66
N ILE A 105 9.84 6.71 -18.72
CA ILE A 105 9.85 5.98 -19.99
C ILE A 105 8.46 6.01 -20.62
N ASP A 106 7.40 5.80 -19.83
CA ASP A 106 6.03 5.74 -20.32
C ASP A 106 5.52 7.13 -20.75
N THR A 107 5.91 8.21 -20.07
CA THR A 107 5.61 9.60 -20.49
C THR A 107 6.39 10.08 -21.72
N SER A 108 7.44 9.36 -22.12
CA SER A 108 8.24 9.69 -23.32
C SER A 108 7.72 9.01 -24.60
N LYS A 109 6.65 8.22 -24.49
CA LYS A 109 5.92 7.60 -25.62
C LYS A 109 4.67 8.41 -25.95
#